data_AF-A0A8G2MN55-F1
#
_entry.id   AF-A0A8G2MN55-F1
#
_cell.length_a   1.000
_cell.length_b   1.000
_cell.length_c   1.000
_cell.angle_alpha   90.00
_cell.angle_beta   90.00
_cell.angle_gamma   90.00
#
_symmetry.space_group_name_H-M   'P 1'
#
loop_
_entity.id
_entity.type
_entity.pdbx_description
1 polymer ?
#
loop_
_entity_poly.entity_id
_entity_poly.type
_entity_poly.pdbx_seq_one_letter_code
_entity_poly.pdbx_strand_id
1 'polypeptide(L)'
;MTAPQPKPDPRPHRTAFYQVNELAHQISGDVVLVPDASNLIGIRREALIKLSHWANKGDEGEHLLTPDNIDRLAVLTDGFFRFIDEGKDASVVTLWRGGTPIVQQIDGEPCEAAVDLVTDAITGMRPLQEKWHGLPPLEAEIEILACRAGFTEGHRPKWLERTARANLAERDVDPAASDEPKGEPVAANDNAPQHDERLVPYLAAFAAKDAFISGSTLFGAVVGGLTGKIQIVADGRALFTSRHSKKFIELPAQPKTLAASPFTLGDPASLPERDWLFGRHYIRRYATASVGPGGGGKTAHSISESLAMVTGRPLLDPQGAQAT
;
A
#
# COMPACT_ATOMS: atom_id res chain seq x y z
N MET A 1 -20.76 20.53 14.97
CA MET A 1 -20.93 20.85 13.54
C MET A 1 -20.47 19.65 12.75
N THR A 2 -21.41 18.84 12.26
CA THR A 2 -21.11 17.65 11.44
C THR A 2 -20.64 18.14 10.07
N ALA A 3 -19.49 17.65 9.60
CA ALA A 3 -18.98 18.00 8.28
C ALA A 3 -20.08 17.74 7.21
N PRO A 4 -20.24 18.61 6.20
CA PRO A 4 -21.19 18.38 5.13
C PRO A 4 -20.85 17.06 4.43
N GLN A 5 -21.84 16.18 4.34
CA GLN A 5 -21.70 14.91 3.63
C GLN A 5 -21.30 15.20 2.17
N PRO A 6 -20.30 14.50 1.64
CA PRO A 6 -19.91 14.66 0.24
C PRO A 6 -21.12 14.37 -0.66
N LYS A 7 -21.30 15.19 -1.70
CA LYS A 7 -22.38 14.99 -2.66
C LYS A 7 -22.24 13.58 -3.27
N PRO A 8 -23.33 12.79 -3.37
CA PRO A 8 -23.28 11.47 -3.96
C PRO A 8 -22.81 11.56 -5.42
N ASP A 9 -21.96 10.62 -5.82
CA ASP A 9 -21.41 10.56 -7.17
C ASP A 9 -22.55 10.45 -8.19
N PRO A 10 -22.61 11.34 -9.21
CA PRO A 10 -23.60 11.26 -10.28
C PRO A 10 -23.51 9.97 -11.13
N ARG A 11 -22.43 9.18 -11.03
CA ARG A 11 -22.25 7.90 -11.75
C ARG A 11 -21.76 6.79 -10.82
N PRO A 12 -22.59 6.24 -9.92
CA PRO A 12 -22.16 5.28 -8.90
C PRO A 12 -21.49 4.02 -9.47
N HIS A 13 -21.93 3.55 -10.65
CA HIS A 13 -21.32 2.42 -11.37
C HIS A 13 -19.87 2.71 -11.77
N ARG A 14 -19.53 3.95 -12.15
CA ARG A 14 -18.17 4.34 -12.50
C ARG A 14 -17.26 4.23 -11.28
N THR A 15 -17.67 4.78 -10.14
CA THR A 15 -16.88 4.69 -8.91
C THR A 15 -16.72 3.24 -8.45
N ALA A 16 -17.79 2.45 -8.50
CA ALA A 16 -17.73 1.02 -8.17
C ALA A 16 -16.76 0.26 -9.07
N PHE A 17 -16.79 0.50 -10.39
CA PHE A 17 -15.86 -0.11 -11.34
C PHE A 17 -14.41 0.18 -10.97
N TYR A 18 -14.04 1.45 -10.74
CA TYR A 18 -12.65 1.78 -10.42
C TYR A 18 -12.20 1.21 -9.08
N GLN A 19 -13.08 1.17 -8.07
CA GLN A 19 -12.75 0.51 -6.80
C GLN A 19 -12.42 -0.97 -6.99
N VAL A 20 -13.24 -1.68 -7.78
CA VAL A 20 -12.99 -3.11 -8.06
C VAL A 20 -11.83 -3.30 -9.03
N ASN A 21 -11.57 -2.37 -9.95
CA ASN A 21 -10.45 -2.44 -10.87
C ASN A 21 -9.09 -2.30 -10.14
N GLU A 22 -8.99 -1.40 -9.16
CA GLU A 22 -7.80 -1.33 -8.30
C GLU A 22 -7.56 -2.65 -7.56
N LEU A 23 -8.63 -3.24 -7.01
CA LEU A 23 -8.55 -4.56 -6.39
C LEU A 23 -8.14 -5.63 -7.39
N ALA A 24 -8.70 -5.61 -8.60
CA ALA A 24 -8.37 -6.55 -9.66
C ALA A 24 -6.88 -6.49 -10.01
N HIS A 25 -6.28 -5.31 -10.07
CA HIS A 25 -4.83 -5.16 -10.22
C HIS A 25 -4.06 -5.76 -9.03
N GLN A 26 -4.52 -5.53 -7.80
CA GLN A 26 -3.87 -6.05 -6.59
C GLN A 26 -3.86 -7.59 -6.51
N ILE A 27 -4.92 -8.25 -7.00
CA ILE A 27 -5.03 -9.71 -6.98
C ILE A 27 -4.92 -10.34 -8.38
N SER A 28 -4.25 -9.66 -9.30
CA SER A 28 -3.96 -10.13 -10.66
C SER A 28 -5.18 -10.75 -11.38
N GLY A 29 -6.35 -10.15 -11.20
CA GLY A 29 -7.64 -10.64 -11.66
C GLY A 29 -8.30 -9.75 -12.70
N ASP A 30 -9.41 -10.25 -13.23
CA ASP A 30 -10.27 -9.57 -14.18
C ASP A 30 -11.55 -9.07 -13.49
N VAL A 31 -12.03 -7.89 -13.87
CA VAL A 31 -13.33 -7.39 -13.42
C VAL A 31 -14.44 -8.16 -14.14
N VAL A 32 -15.37 -8.73 -13.38
CA VAL A 32 -16.46 -9.56 -13.91
C VAL A 32 -17.80 -9.26 -13.24
N LEU A 33 -18.90 -9.65 -13.89
CA LEU A 33 -20.21 -9.77 -13.25
C LEU A 33 -20.52 -11.24 -12.97
N VAL A 34 -20.86 -11.53 -11.72
CA VAL A 34 -21.44 -12.83 -11.36
C VAL A 34 -22.93 -12.87 -11.77
N PRO A 35 -23.51 -14.04 -12.09
CA PRO A 35 -24.94 -14.16 -12.39
C PRO A 35 -25.84 -13.81 -11.20
N ASP A 36 -25.47 -14.24 -9.99
CA ASP A 36 -26.21 -14.00 -8.75
C ASP A 36 -25.24 -13.66 -7.61
N ALA A 37 -25.29 -12.43 -7.11
CA ALA A 37 -24.46 -11.95 -6.01
C ALA A 37 -24.88 -12.47 -4.62
N SER A 38 -26.05 -13.09 -4.52
CA SER A 38 -26.55 -13.67 -3.28
C SER A 38 -26.12 -15.13 -3.10
N ASN A 39 -25.76 -15.80 -4.19
CA ASN A 39 -25.41 -17.21 -4.17
C ASN A 39 -24.32 -17.52 -5.20
N LEU A 40 -23.09 -17.73 -4.70
CA LEU A 40 -21.95 -18.13 -5.53
C LEU A 40 -21.78 -19.65 -5.66
N ILE A 41 -22.65 -20.45 -5.03
CA ILE A 41 -22.53 -21.91 -5.01
C ILE A 41 -22.81 -22.48 -6.40
N GLY A 42 -21.86 -23.24 -6.94
CA GLY A 42 -22.00 -23.94 -8.23
C GLY A 42 -21.86 -23.04 -9.46
N ILE A 43 -21.50 -21.76 -9.29
CA ILE A 43 -21.09 -20.89 -10.39
C ILE A 43 -19.79 -21.42 -10.97
N ARG A 44 -19.68 -21.44 -12.31
CA ARG A 44 -18.44 -21.76 -13.02
C ARG A 44 -17.92 -20.54 -13.76
N ARG A 45 -16.67 -20.61 -14.20
CA ARG A 45 -15.99 -19.54 -14.92
C ARG A 45 -16.81 -19.05 -16.13
N GLU A 46 -17.46 -19.94 -16.88
CA GLU A 46 -18.19 -19.61 -18.10
C GLU A 46 -19.46 -18.80 -17.85
N ALA A 47 -19.97 -18.82 -16.62
CA ALA A 47 -21.15 -18.04 -16.24
C ALA A 47 -20.81 -16.58 -15.90
N LEU A 48 -19.52 -16.24 -15.84
CA LEU A 48 -19.05 -14.89 -15.53
C LEU A 48 -18.97 -14.03 -16.79
N ILE A 49 -19.42 -12.79 -16.67
CA ILE A 49 -19.34 -11.81 -17.75
C ILE A 49 -18.14 -10.90 -17.51
N LYS A 50 -17.12 -10.98 -18.35
CA LYS A 50 -15.95 -10.11 -18.25
C LYS A 50 -16.30 -8.67 -18.63
N LEU A 51 -15.88 -7.72 -17.79
CA LEU A 51 -16.04 -6.29 -18.02
C LEU A 51 -14.69 -5.64 -18.28
N SER A 52 -14.62 -4.82 -19.33
CA SER A 52 -13.45 -3.99 -19.62
C SER A 52 -13.67 -2.51 -19.24
N HIS A 53 -14.93 -2.08 -19.12
CA HIS A 53 -15.32 -0.73 -18.80
C HIS A 53 -16.76 -0.68 -18.26
N TRP A 54 -17.21 0.50 -17.86
CA TRP A 54 -18.56 0.78 -17.37
C TRP A 54 -19.40 1.49 -18.45
N ALA A 55 -20.74 1.41 -18.36
CA ALA A 55 -21.65 1.92 -19.38
C ALA A 55 -21.76 3.46 -19.43
N ASN A 56 -21.66 4.05 -20.62
CA ASN A 56 -21.96 5.45 -20.86
C ASN A 56 -23.45 5.69 -21.19
N LYS A 57 -23.83 6.98 -21.24
CA LYS A 57 -25.18 7.43 -21.59
C LYS A 57 -25.44 7.16 -23.07
N GLY A 58 -25.91 5.96 -23.39
CA GLY A 58 -26.19 5.51 -24.76
C GLY A 58 -25.76 4.06 -25.04
N ASP A 59 -25.02 3.43 -24.13
CA ASP A 59 -24.63 2.03 -24.28
C ASP A 59 -25.79 1.11 -23.86
N GLU A 60 -26.10 0.11 -24.67
CA GLU A 60 -27.12 -0.92 -24.41
C GLU A 60 -26.50 -2.32 -24.61
N GLY A 61 -26.83 -3.27 -23.73
CA GLY A 61 -26.33 -4.66 -23.83
C GLY A 61 -26.17 -5.37 -22.49
N GLU A 62 -26.00 -6.70 -22.54
CA GLU A 62 -25.91 -7.59 -21.37
C GLU A 62 -24.53 -7.59 -20.69
N HIS A 63 -23.53 -6.94 -21.30
CA HIS A 63 -22.13 -6.94 -20.86
C HIS A 63 -21.65 -5.57 -20.40
N LEU A 64 -22.51 -4.87 -19.65
CA LEU A 64 -22.30 -3.49 -19.21
C LEU A 64 -22.55 -3.33 -17.72
N LEU A 65 -21.68 -2.58 -17.04
CA LEU A 65 -21.93 -2.18 -15.66
C LEU A 65 -22.89 -0.98 -15.63
N THR A 66 -24.08 -1.19 -15.07
CA THR A 66 -25.14 -0.19 -14.88
C THR A 66 -25.37 0.05 -13.39
N PRO A 67 -26.12 1.09 -12.98
CA PRO A 67 -26.48 1.26 -11.57
C PRO A 67 -27.20 0.05 -10.94
N ASP A 68 -27.91 -0.75 -11.74
CA ASP A 68 -28.79 -1.82 -11.27
C ASP A 68 -28.07 -3.16 -11.05
N ASN A 69 -26.81 -3.29 -11.49
CA ASN A 69 -26.04 -4.53 -11.37
C ASN A 69 -24.68 -4.35 -10.67
N ILE A 70 -24.50 -3.23 -9.95
CA ILE A 70 -23.26 -2.92 -9.20
C ILE A 70 -22.98 -4.01 -8.15
N ASP A 71 -24.01 -4.58 -7.55
CA ASP A 71 -23.90 -5.62 -6.52
C ASP A 71 -23.30 -6.95 -7.04
N ARG A 72 -23.38 -7.18 -8.36
CA ARG A 72 -22.83 -8.34 -9.06
C ARG A 72 -21.36 -8.19 -9.43
N LEU A 73 -20.77 -7.04 -9.16
CA LEU A 73 -19.39 -6.73 -9.51
C LEU A 73 -18.41 -7.53 -8.64
N ALA A 74 -17.55 -8.31 -9.29
CA ALA A 74 -16.56 -9.16 -8.64
C ALA A 74 -15.21 -9.09 -9.38
N VAL A 75 -14.18 -9.65 -8.73
CA VAL A 75 -12.90 -9.94 -9.37
C VAL A 75 -12.77 -11.44 -9.55
N LEU A 76 -12.45 -11.87 -10.76
CA LEU A 76 -12.03 -13.23 -11.06
C LEU A 76 -10.50 -13.30 -11.08
N THR A 77 -9.91 -14.03 -10.14
CA THR A 77 -8.50 -14.42 -10.21
C THR A 77 -8.44 -15.84 -10.74
N ASP A 78 -7.75 -16.02 -11.86
CA ASP A 78 -7.66 -17.28 -12.57
C ASP A 78 -6.20 -17.75 -12.75
N GLY A 79 -6.00 -19.01 -13.12
CA GLY A 79 -4.69 -19.52 -13.49
C GLY A 79 -3.74 -19.62 -12.30
N PHE A 80 -4.14 -20.21 -11.17
CA PHE A 80 -3.37 -20.20 -9.92
C PHE A 80 -2.02 -20.91 -9.98
N PHE A 81 -1.79 -21.72 -11.02
CA PHE A 81 -0.47 -22.28 -11.29
C PHE A 81 0.63 -21.21 -11.43
N ARG A 82 0.27 -19.97 -11.78
CA ARG A 82 1.24 -18.85 -11.80
C ARG A 82 1.64 -18.34 -10.43
N PHE A 83 0.90 -18.66 -9.38
CA PHE A 83 1.14 -18.16 -8.02
C PHE A 83 1.64 -19.26 -7.07
N ILE A 84 1.25 -20.51 -7.30
CA ILE A 84 1.58 -21.65 -6.45
C ILE A 84 1.92 -22.87 -7.27
N ASP A 85 2.82 -23.66 -6.69
CA ASP A 85 3.16 -24.99 -7.18
C ASP A 85 2.18 -26.06 -6.64
N GLU A 86 1.57 -25.81 -5.47
CA GLU A 86 0.66 -26.74 -4.80
C GLU A 86 -0.79 -26.66 -5.35
N GLY A 87 -1.28 -27.75 -5.94
CA GLY A 87 -2.68 -27.92 -6.34
C GLY A 87 -2.92 -27.77 -7.86
N LYS A 88 -4.05 -28.31 -8.34
CA LYS A 88 -4.46 -28.09 -9.74
C LYS A 88 -4.96 -26.65 -9.92
N ASP A 89 -4.95 -26.20 -11.17
CA ASP A 89 -5.43 -24.87 -11.52
C ASP A 89 -6.84 -24.62 -10.96
N ALA A 90 -7.03 -23.43 -10.38
CA ALA A 90 -8.22 -23.03 -9.67
C ALA A 90 -8.66 -21.66 -10.16
N SER A 91 -9.95 -21.35 -10.02
CA SER A 91 -10.48 -20.02 -10.27
C SER A 91 -11.18 -19.52 -9.01
N VAL A 92 -10.78 -18.33 -8.55
CA VAL A 92 -11.29 -17.71 -7.32
C VAL A 92 -12.03 -16.43 -7.67
N VAL A 93 -13.25 -16.29 -7.16
CA VAL A 93 -14.04 -15.07 -7.25
C VAL A 93 -13.98 -14.33 -5.92
N THR A 94 -13.69 -13.04 -6.00
CA THR A 94 -13.77 -12.09 -4.88
C THR A 94 -14.93 -11.14 -5.12
N LEU A 95 -16.00 -11.27 -4.33
CA LEU A 95 -17.17 -10.40 -4.36
C LEU A 95 -17.13 -9.41 -3.19
N TRP A 96 -17.21 -8.11 -3.49
CA TRP A 96 -17.13 -7.06 -2.47
C TRP A 96 -18.49 -6.36 -2.29
N ARG A 97 -19.10 -6.54 -1.12
CA ARG A 97 -20.43 -5.98 -0.79
C ARG A 97 -20.41 -4.88 0.28
N GLY A 98 -19.22 -4.35 0.58
CA GLY A 98 -18.96 -3.54 1.77
C GLY A 98 -18.78 -4.42 3.01
N GLY A 99 -17.82 -4.08 3.87
CA GLY A 99 -17.42 -4.95 4.98
C GLY A 99 -16.47 -6.04 4.54
N THR A 100 -16.70 -7.29 4.97
CA THR A 100 -15.83 -8.43 4.67
C THR A 100 -16.09 -8.96 3.25
N PRO A 101 -15.07 -9.07 2.38
CA PRO A 101 -15.23 -9.69 1.07
C PRO A 101 -15.63 -11.16 1.18
N ILE A 102 -16.38 -11.62 0.19
CA ILE A 102 -16.61 -13.05 -0.03
C ILE A 102 -15.53 -13.51 -1.01
N VAL A 103 -14.64 -14.39 -0.56
CA VAL A 103 -13.60 -15.01 -1.39
C VAL A 103 -13.96 -16.48 -1.53
N GLN A 104 -14.20 -16.93 -2.75
CA GLN A 104 -14.68 -18.28 -3.01
C GLN A 104 -14.07 -18.86 -4.27
N GLN A 105 -13.55 -20.08 -4.16
CA GLN A 105 -13.21 -20.89 -5.32
C GLN A 105 -14.49 -21.34 -6.05
N ILE A 106 -14.52 -21.12 -7.36
CA ILE A 106 -15.66 -21.43 -8.24
C ILE A 106 -15.35 -22.53 -9.26
N ASP A 107 -14.07 -22.76 -9.55
CA ASP A 107 -13.64 -23.75 -10.54
C ASP A 107 -12.31 -24.39 -10.16
N GLY A 108 -12.01 -25.53 -10.79
CA GLY A 108 -10.83 -26.34 -10.51
C GLY A 108 -11.03 -27.33 -9.36
N GLU A 109 -9.97 -28.07 -9.02
CA GLU A 109 -9.97 -28.93 -7.84
C GLU A 109 -9.82 -28.10 -6.56
N PRO A 110 -10.43 -28.53 -5.43
CA PRO A 110 -10.35 -27.80 -4.18
C PRO A 110 -8.90 -27.43 -3.81
N CYS A 111 -8.63 -26.13 -3.71
CA CYS A 111 -7.32 -25.57 -3.44
C CYS A 111 -7.45 -24.47 -2.38
N GLU A 112 -7.27 -24.86 -1.11
CA GLU A 112 -7.33 -23.90 0.01
C GLU A 112 -6.25 -22.82 -0.13
N ALA A 113 -5.06 -23.18 -0.60
CA ALA A 113 -3.96 -22.25 -0.84
C ALA A 113 -4.32 -21.11 -1.81
N ALA A 114 -5.14 -21.37 -2.83
CA ALA A 114 -5.60 -20.33 -3.75
C ALA A 114 -6.49 -19.29 -3.05
N VAL A 115 -7.42 -19.76 -2.21
CA VAL A 115 -8.33 -18.89 -1.43
C VAL A 115 -7.54 -18.10 -0.38
N ASP A 116 -6.59 -18.75 0.29
CA ASP A 116 -5.75 -18.11 1.30
C ASP A 116 -4.87 -17.02 0.69
N LEU A 117 -4.24 -17.27 -0.46
CA LEU A 117 -3.41 -16.27 -1.14
C LEU A 117 -4.19 -15.03 -1.56
N VAL A 118 -5.41 -15.21 -2.08
CA VAL A 118 -6.29 -14.07 -2.40
C VAL A 118 -6.67 -13.33 -1.13
N THR A 119 -6.99 -14.05 -0.06
CA THR A 119 -7.33 -13.45 1.24
C THR A 119 -6.15 -12.65 1.81
N ASP A 120 -4.94 -13.20 1.75
CA ASP A 120 -3.71 -12.55 2.18
C ASP A 120 -3.41 -11.28 1.38
N ALA A 121 -3.64 -11.33 0.06
CA ALA A 121 -3.46 -10.19 -0.82
C ALA A 121 -4.45 -9.08 -0.50
N ILE A 122 -5.73 -9.39 -0.35
CA ILE A 122 -6.78 -8.40 -0.03
C ILE A 122 -6.56 -7.78 1.35
N THR A 123 -6.08 -8.56 2.32
CA THR A 123 -5.82 -8.09 3.68
C THR A 123 -4.48 -7.36 3.84
N GLY A 124 -3.68 -7.26 2.77
CA GLY A 124 -2.38 -6.60 2.76
C GLY A 124 -1.30 -7.35 3.55
N MET A 125 -1.49 -8.64 3.79
CA MET A 125 -0.50 -9.48 4.50
C MET A 125 0.60 -9.94 3.56
N ARG A 126 0.26 -10.31 2.32
CA ARG A 126 1.22 -10.72 1.28
C ARG A 126 0.66 -10.35 -0.09
N PRO A 127 1.41 -9.65 -0.96
CA PRO A 127 0.92 -9.38 -2.32
C PRO A 127 0.76 -10.70 -3.10
N LEU A 128 -0.29 -10.80 -3.91
CA LEU A 128 -0.42 -11.92 -4.85
C LEU A 128 0.58 -11.70 -5.98
N GLN A 129 1.65 -12.49 -6.00
CA GLN A 129 2.77 -12.31 -6.91
C GLN A 129 3.07 -13.60 -7.65
N GLU A 130 3.32 -13.50 -8.94
CA GLU A 130 3.65 -14.65 -9.77
C GLU A 130 4.96 -15.30 -9.28
N LYS A 131 4.98 -16.63 -9.22
CA LYS A 131 6.06 -17.42 -8.60
C LYS A 131 7.43 -17.25 -9.28
N TRP A 132 7.46 -16.76 -10.51
CA TRP A 132 8.69 -16.46 -11.24
C TRP A 132 9.32 -15.10 -10.87
N HIS A 133 8.64 -14.26 -10.10
CA HIS A 133 9.27 -13.06 -9.58
C HIS A 133 10.38 -13.40 -8.58
N GLY A 134 11.55 -12.80 -8.76
CA GLY A 134 12.74 -13.06 -7.93
C GLY A 134 13.56 -14.27 -8.37
N LEU A 135 13.07 -15.08 -9.32
CA LEU A 135 13.87 -16.13 -9.93
C LEU A 135 14.92 -15.55 -10.88
N PRO A 136 16.07 -16.23 -11.06
CA PRO A 136 16.99 -15.92 -12.14
C PRO A 136 16.26 -15.89 -13.50
N PRO A 137 16.64 -15.01 -14.45
CA PRO A 137 15.91 -14.79 -15.70
C PRO A 137 15.64 -16.07 -16.49
N LEU A 138 16.59 -17.01 -16.48
CA LEU A 138 16.40 -18.31 -17.12
C LEU A 138 15.31 -19.15 -16.46
N GLU A 139 15.33 -19.25 -15.12
CA GLU A 139 14.32 -20.02 -14.38
C GLU A 139 12.95 -19.35 -14.47
N ALA A 140 12.89 -18.02 -14.40
CA ALA A 140 11.67 -17.26 -14.60
C ALA A 140 11.06 -17.51 -15.98
N GLU A 141 11.86 -17.44 -17.05
CA GLU A 141 11.40 -17.68 -18.42
C GLU A 141 10.95 -19.13 -18.65
N ILE A 142 11.61 -20.11 -18.01
CA ILE A 142 11.19 -21.52 -18.03
C ILE A 142 9.81 -21.68 -17.37
N GLU A 143 9.60 -21.10 -16.20
CA GLU A 143 8.32 -21.18 -15.48
C GLU A 143 7.19 -20.47 -16.26
N ILE A 144 7.48 -19.33 -16.88
CA ILE A 144 6.53 -18.63 -17.76
C ILE A 144 6.13 -19.51 -18.95
N LEU A 145 7.11 -20.14 -19.62
CA LEU A 145 6.83 -21.03 -20.74
C LEU A 145 6.08 -22.30 -20.29
N ALA A 146 6.41 -22.84 -19.12
CA ALA A 146 5.73 -23.99 -18.54
C ALA A 146 4.26 -23.67 -18.25
N CYS A 147 4.00 -22.53 -17.62
CA CYS A 147 2.67 -22.01 -17.36
C CYS A 147 1.86 -21.82 -18.66
N ARG A 148 2.46 -21.19 -19.68
CA ARG A 148 1.80 -20.97 -20.98
C ARG A 148 1.49 -22.26 -21.73
N ALA A 149 2.33 -23.28 -21.57
CA ALA A 149 2.13 -24.59 -22.19
C ALA A 149 1.15 -25.49 -21.41
N GLY A 150 0.65 -25.05 -20.25
CA GLY A 150 -0.28 -25.79 -19.41
C GLY A 150 0.36 -27.01 -18.72
N PHE A 151 1.67 -26.96 -18.45
CA PHE A 151 2.34 -28.03 -17.71
C PHE A 151 2.05 -27.93 -16.22
N THR A 152 1.93 -29.09 -15.56
CA THR A 152 1.79 -29.19 -14.11
C THR A 152 3.13 -29.08 -13.41
N GLU A 153 3.09 -28.86 -12.09
CA GLU A 153 4.27 -28.83 -11.21
C GLU A 153 5.23 -29.99 -11.51
N GLY A 154 6.52 -29.67 -11.62
CA GLY A 154 7.59 -30.66 -11.85
C GLY A 154 7.74 -31.15 -13.29
N HIS A 155 6.81 -30.87 -14.21
CA HIS A 155 6.95 -31.27 -15.61
C HIS A 155 7.72 -30.21 -16.43
N ARG A 156 9.04 -30.36 -16.51
CA ARG A 156 9.93 -29.47 -17.28
C ARG A 156 10.62 -30.19 -18.46
N PRO A 157 10.00 -30.24 -19.65
CA PRO A 157 10.65 -30.74 -20.86
C PRO A 157 11.90 -29.94 -21.24
N LYS A 158 12.94 -30.62 -21.73
CA LYS A 158 14.21 -30.01 -22.18
C LYS A 158 14.08 -28.97 -23.29
N TRP A 159 12.94 -28.90 -23.98
CA TRP A 159 12.72 -27.87 -25.01
C TRP A 159 12.35 -26.51 -24.40
N LEU A 160 11.77 -26.47 -23.18
CA LEU A 160 11.47 -25.23 -22.48
C LEU A 160 12.75 -24.44 -22.18
N GLU A 161 13.76 -25.09 -21.62
CA GLU A 161 15.06 -24.44 -21.35
C GLU A 161 15.73 -23.93 -22.63
N ARG A 162 15.70 -24.73 -23.71
CA ARG A 162 16.24 -24.30 -25.01
C ARG A 162 15.53 -23.05 -25.56
N THR A 163 14.21 -23.00 -25.41
CA THR A 163 13.39 -21.88 -25.87
C THR A 163 13.61 -20.65 -24.99
N ALA A 164 13.65 -20.82 -23.66
CA ALA A 164 13.93 -19.76 -22.70
C ALA A 164 15.29 -19.10 -22.98
N ARG A 165 16.34 -19.88 -23.22
CA ARG A 165 17.67 -19.36 -23.60
C ARG A 165 17.63 -18.58 -24.92
N ALA A 166 16.85 -19.02 -25.90
CA ALA A 166 16.68 -18.28 -27.16
C ALA A 166 15.97 -16.94 -26.94
N ASN A 167 14.87 -16.93 -26.18
CA ASN A 167 14.12 -15.71 -25.84
C ASN A 167 14.98 -14.68 -25.09
N LEU A 168 15.79 -15.14 -24.12
CA LEU A 168 16.68 -14.25 -23.37
C LEU A 168 17.81 -13.69 -24.24
N ALA A 169 18.36 -14.50 -25.16
CA ALA A 169 19.36 -14.06 -26.11
C ALA A 169 18.81 -13.01 -27.09
N GLU A 170 17.56 -13.15 -27.54
CA GLU A 170 16.89 -12.13 -28.36
C GLU A 170 16.68 -10.81 -27.61
N ARG A 171 16.52 -10.87 -26.28
CA ARG A 171 16.30 -9.70 -25.41
C ARG A 171 17.58 -9.10 -24.82
N ASP A 172 18.75 -9.66 -25.15
CA ASP A 172 20.06 -9.28 -24.58
C ASP A 172 20.07 -9.31 -23.03
N VAL A 173 19.40 -10.31 -22.44
CA VAL A 173 19.32 -10.49 -20.98
C VAL A 173 20.27 -11.60 -20.55
N ASP A 174 21.12 -11.31 -19.56
CA ASP A 174 21.98 -12.32 -18.94
C ASP A 174 21.13 -13.36 -18.18
N PRO A 175 21.17 -14.65 -18.56
CA PRO A 175 20.36 -15.70 -17.93
C PRO A 175 20.65 -15.91 -16.43
N ALA A 176 21.79 -15.42 -15.92
CA ALA A 176 22.19 -15.53 -14.52
C ALA A 176 21.97 -14.23 -13.70
N ALA A 177 21.55 -13.13 -14.31
CA ALA A 177 21.40 -11.85 -13.63
C ALA A 177 20.15 -11.83 -12.74
N SER A 178 20.29 -11.90 -11.42
CA SER A 178 19.19 -11.71 -10.47
C SER A 178 19.02 -10.24 -10.09
N ASP A 179 17.77 -9.74 -10.03
CA ASP A 179 17.44 -8.39 -9.55
C ASP A 179 17.60 -8.22 -8.02
N GLU A 180 17.75 -9.32 -7.26
CA GLU A 180 18.08 -9.27 -5.84
C GLU A 180 19.59 -9.33 -5.60
N PRO A 181 20.15 -8.51 -4.68
CA PRO A 181 21.51 -8.71 -4.20
C PRO A 181 21.59 -10.08 -3.54
N LYS A 182 22.39 -10.95 -4.15
CA LYS A 182 22.65 -12.32 -3.72
C LYS A 182 23.25 -12.32 -2.30
N GLY A 183 22.38 -12.35 -1.29
CA GLY A 183 22.78 -12.78 0.05
C GLY A 183 23.29 -14.20 -0.06
N GLU A 184 24.49 -14.47 0.49
CA GLU A 184 25.05 -15.81 0.48
C GLU A 184 24.06 -16.81 1.09
N PRO A 185 23.85 -18.00 0.48
CA PRO A 185 23.00 -19.02 1.07
C PRO A 185 23.61 -19.44 2.41
N VAL A 186 22.92 -19.09 3.49
CA VAL A 186 23.30 -19.51 4.84
C VAL A 186 23.15 -21.03 4.92
N ALA A 187 24.22 -21.70 5.34
CA ALA A 187 24.25 -23.16 5.45
C ALA A 187 23.08 -23.66 6.32
N ALA A 188 22.38 -24.70 5.85
CA ALA A 188 21.18 -25.26 6.45
C ALA A 188 21.38 -25.96 7.82
N ASN A 189 22.51 -25.76 8.51
CA ASN A 189 22.83 -26.51 9.73
C ASN A 189 23.17 -25.66 10.97
N ASP A 190 23.15 -24.33 10.90
CA ASP A 190 23.27 -23.51 12.10
C ASP A 190 21.89 -23.32 12.74
N ASN A 191 21.58 -24.15 13.74
CA ASN A 191 20.40 -24.05 14.62
C ASN A 191 20.40 -22.79 15.50
N ALA A 192 20.96 -21.67 15.02
CA ALA A 192 20.67 -20.37 15.60
C ALA A 192 19.24 -20.01 15.17
N PRO A 193 18.30 -19.78 16.11
CA PRO A 193 16.95 -19.36 15.72
C PRO A 193 17.05 -18.05 14.95
N GLN A 194 16.87 -18.12 13.62
CA GLN A 194 16.68 -16.95 12.77
C GLN A 194 15.34 -16.33 13.15
N HIS A 195 15.37 -15.41 14.10
CA HIS A 195 14.21 -14.66 14.55
C HIS A 195 14.44 -13.19 14.25
N ASP A 196 13.36 -12.47 13.94
CA ASP A 196 13.43 -11.05 13.67
C ASP A 196 13.85 -10.29 14.94
N GLU A 197 15.08 -9.76 14.94
CA GLU A 197 15.65 -9.03 16.07
C GLU A 197 14.79 -7.82 16.50
N ARG A 198 14.00 -7.27 15.57
CA ARG A 198 13.09 -6.15 15.86
C ARG A 198 12.00 -6.52 16.85
N LEU A 199 11.73 -7.82 17.05
CA LEU A 199 10.76 -8.32 18.03
C LEU A 199 11.34 -8.47 19.44
N VAL A 200 12.66 -8.44 19.62
CA VAL A 200 13.31 -8.60 20.93
C VAL A 200 12.86 -7.53 21.95
N PRO A 201 12.76 -6.24 21.59
CA PRO A 201 12.23 -5.23 22.52
C PRO A 201 10.77 -5.46 22.89
N TYR A 202 9.97 -6.00 21.96
CA TYR A 202 8.56 -6.31 22.20
C TYR A 202 8.40 -7.56 23.07
N LEU A 203 9.30 -8.55 22.94
CA LEU A 203 9.38 -9.67 23.86
C LEU A 203 9.66 -9.15 25.27
N ALA A 204 10.66 -8.29 25.45
CA ALA A 204 10.95 -7.71 26.76
C ALA A 204 9.78 -6.88 27.35
N ALA A 205 9.05 -6.15 26.51
CA ALA A 205 7.98 -5.25 26.94
C ALA A 205 6.61 -5.92 27.15
N PHE A 206 6.29 -6.95 26.37
CA PHE A 206 4.94 -7.51 26.28
C PHE A 206 4.88 -9.04 26.47
N ALA A 207 5.98 -9.75 26.68
CA ALA A 207 5.97 -11.21 26.86
C ALA A 207 5.20 -11.65 28.12
N ALA A 208 4.35 -12.68 27.97
CA ALA A 208 4.02 -13.57 29.09
C ALA A 208 5.21 -14.50 29.41
N LYS A 209 5.08 -15.24 30.52
CA LYS A 209 6.11 -16.17 31.02
C LYS A 209 6.63 -17.17 29.97
N ASP A 210 5.78 -17.59 29.04
CA ASP A 210 6.08 -18.60 28.02
C ASP A 210 6.07 -18.03 26.59
N ALA A 211 6.23 -16.71 26.44
CA ALA A 211 6.30 -16.07 25.12
C ALA A 211 7.62 -16.41 24.42
N PHE A 212 7.57 -16.59 23.10
CA PHE A 212 8.74 -16.90 22.29
C PHE A 212 8.64 -16.24 20.91
N ILE A 213 9.78 -16.03 20.26
CA ILE A 213 9.84 -15.52 18.89
C ILE A 213 10.11 -16.71 17.96
N SER A 214 9.36 -16.80 16.87
CA SER A 214 9.61 -17.73 15.77
C SER A 214 9.45 -17.00 14.45
N GLY A 215 10.52 -16.98 13.65
CA GLY A 215 10.61 -16.18 12.43
C GLY A 215 10.30 -14.70 12.69
N SER A 216 9.31 -14.16 11.99
CA SER A 216 8.85 -12.77 12.07
C SER A 216 7.68 -12.55 13.06
N THR A 217 7.46 -13.49 13.98
CA THR A 217 6.31 -13.45 14.89
C THR A 217 6.70 -13.72 16.34
N LEU A 218 6.27 -12.83 17.23
CA LEU A 218 6.32 -13.02 18.68
C LEU A 218 4.99 -13.63 19.14
N PHE A 219 5.03 -14.84 19.67
CA PHE A 219 3.87 -15.56 20.21
C PHE A 219 3.79 -15.40 21.73
N GLY A 220 2.57 -15.33 22.28
CA GLY A 220 2.36 -15.20 23.73
C GLY A 220 2.54 -13.78 24.27
N ALA A 221 2.43 -12.77 23.40
CA ALA A 221 2.45 -11.37 23.82
C ALA A 221 1.14 -11.01 24.53
N VAL A 222 1.23 -10.22 25.60
CA VAL A 222 0.10 -9.71 26.37
C VAL A 222 0.04 -8.20 26.20
N VAL A 223 -1.01 -7.73 25.53
CA VAL A 223 -1.25 -6.30 25.30
C VAL A 223 -2.63 -5.95 25.83
N GLY A 224 -2.69 -5.09 26.85
CA GLY A 224 -3.96 -4.68 27.46
C GLY A 224 -4.76 -5.84 28.05
N GLY A 225 -4.07 -6.84 28.64
CA GLY A 225 -4.69 -8.02 29.24
C GLY A 225 -5.12 -9.10 28.24
N LEU A 226 -4.92 -8.90 26.94
CA LEU A 226 -5.22 -9.89 25.90
C LEU A 226 -3.94 -10.59 25.47
N THR A 227 -3.96 -11.93 25.47
CA THR A 227 -2.87 -12.74 24.92
C THR A 227 -3.04 -12.88 23.41
N GLY A 228 -1.95 -12.71 22.67
CA GLY A 228 -1.93 -12.76 21.22
C GLY A 228 -0.53 -12.88 20.66
N LYS A 229 -0.38 -12.46 19.41
CA LYS A 229 0.90 -12.41 18.70
C LYS A 229 1.23 -10.98 18.27
N ILE A 230 2.51 -10.67 18.16
CA ILE A 230 3.02 -9.42 17.59
C ILE A 230 3.82 -9.76 16.33
N GLN A 231 3.55 -9.05 15.24
CA GLN A 231 4.28 -9.18 13.98
C GLN A 231 4.73 -7.79 13.51
N ILE A 232 5.92 -7.69 12.94
CA ILE A 232 6.36 -6.47 12.26
C ILE A 232 5.85 -6.54 10.82
N VAL A 233 4.95 -5.63 10.44
CA VAL A 233 4.45 -5.54 9.06
C VAL A 233 5.48 -4.84 8.15
N ALA A 234 5.29 -4.93 6.83
CA ALA A 234 6.26 -4.42 5.84
C ALA A 234 6.64 -2.94 6.01
N ASP A 235 5.74 -2.13 6.57
CA ASP A 235 5.98 -0.70 6.85
C ASP A 235 6.81 -0.44 8.13
N GLY A 236 7.25 -1.50 8.82
CA GLY A 236 8.09 -1.44 10.02
C GLY A 236 7.32 -1.28 11.34
N ARG A 237 5.98 -1.16 11.32
CA ARG A 237 5.17 -1.06 12.54
C ARG A 237 4.89 -2.43 13.15
N ALA A 238 4.74 -2.47 14.47
CA ALA A 238 4.36 -3.67 15.19
C ALA A 238 2.83 -3.79 15.28
N LEU A 239 2.29 -4.90 14.78
CA LEU A 239 0.88 -5.23 14.79
C LEU A 239 0.62 -6.32 15.84
N PHE A 240 -0.17 -5.99 16.85
CA PHE A 240 -0.70 -6.96 17.80
C PHE A 240 -2.01 -7.57 17.26
N THR A 241 -2.12 -8.89 17.31
CA THR A 241 -3.32 -9.64 16.95
C THR A 241 -3.66 -10.65 18.04
N SER A 242 -4.88 -10.58 18.56
CA SER A 242 -5.48 -11.58 19.44
C SER A 242 -6.80 -12.07 18.86
N ARG A 243 -7.45 -13.02 19.55
CA ARG A 243 -8.82 -13.47 19.23
C ARG A 243 -9.85 -12.32 19.20
N HIS A 244 -9.60 -11.23 19.92
CA HIS A 244 -10.59 -10.17 20.16
C HIS A 244 -10.10 -8.76 19.77
N SER A 245 -8.85 -8.61 19.35
CA SER A 245 -8.29 -7.29 19.04
C SER A 245 -7.19 -7.38 17.99
N LYS A 246 -7.16 -6.42 17.07
CA LYS A 246 -6.08 -6.21 16.12
C LYS A 246 -5.72 -4.72 16.17
N LYS A 247 -4.51 -4.38 16.57
CA LYS A 247 -4.08 -2.97 16.67
C LYS A 247 -2.58 -2.83 16.52
N PHE A 248 -2.15 -1.70 15.97
CA PHE A 248 -0.75 -1.30 16.02
C PHE A 248 -0.36 -0.98 17.46
N ILE A 249 0.84 -1.38 17.83
CA ILE A 249 1.42 -1.13 19.14
C ILE A 249 2.79 -0.48 18.96
N GLU A 250 3.13 0.37 19.91
CA GLU A 250 4.45 0.95 20.03
C GLU A 250 5.11 0.40 21.29
N LEU A 251 6.44 0.42 21.31
CA LEU A 251 7.17 0.12 22.54
C LEU A 251 6.76 1.14 23.61
N PRO A 252 6.58 0.71 24.86
CA PRO A 252 6.32 1.65 25.94
C PRO A 252 7.48 2.65 25.99
N ALA A 253 7.17 3.93 25.76
CA ALA A 253 8.17 4.97 25.83
C ALA A 253 8.81 4.92 27.22
N GLN A 254 10.12 4.73 27.29
CA GLN A 254 10.79 4.86 28.57
C GLN A 254 10.49 6.26 29.11
N PRO A 255 9.98 6.39 30.34
CA PRO A 255 9.69 7.70 30.90
C PRO A 255 11.00 8.49 30.93
N LYS A 256 11.09 9.50 30.06
CA LYS A 256 12.24 10.41 30.03
C LYS A 256 12.19 11.21 31.32
N THR A 257 13.17 11.01 32.20
CA THR A 257 13.28 11.77 33.43
C THR A 257 13.41 13.25 33.10
N LEU A 258 12.37 14.03 33.39
CA LEU A 258 12.40 15.48 33.25
C LEU A 258 13.18 16.06 34.44
N ALA A 259 14.42 16.48 34.18
CA ALA A 259 15.19 17.26 35.14
C ALA A 259 14.96 18.75 34.86
N ALA A 260 14.38 19.48 35.81
CA ALA A 260 14.30 20.93 35.71
C ALA A 260 15.69 21.52 35.89
N SER A 261 16.19 22.25 34.89
CA SER A 261 17.38 23.09 35.02
C SER A 261 16.96 24.53 35.34
N PRO A 262 17.74 25.27 36.14
CA PRO A 262 17.54 26.70 36.31
C PRO A 262 17.62 27.42 34.95
N PHE A 263 16.67 28.32 34.69
CA PHE A 263 16.73 29.18 33.51
C PHE A 263 17.88 30.19 33.67
N THR A 264 18.80 30.21 32.71
CA THR A 264 19.83 31.24 32.60
C THR A 264 19.56 32.09 31.37
N LEU A 265 19.36 33.38 31.58
CA LEU A 265 19.30 34.34 30.48
C LEU A 265 20.73 34.47 29.92
N GLY A 266 20.99 33.91 28.74
CA GLY A 266 22.26 34.06 28.04
C GLY A 266 22.55 35.52 27.68
N ASP A 267 23.73 35.81 27.11
CA ASP A 267 24.08 37.15 26.66
C ASP A 267 23.03 37.66 25.65
N PRO A 268 22.31 38.77 25.93
CA PRO A 268 21.33 39.33 25.00
C PRO A 268 21.93 39.69 23.63
N ALA A 269 23.23 40.00 23.57
CA ALA A 269 23.93 40.29 22.32
C ALA A 269 24.15 39.05 21.44
N SER A 270 23.99 37.85 22.00
CA SER A 270 24.06 36.59 21.23
C SER A 270 22.76 36.26 20.49
N LEU A 271 21.66 36.99 20.76
CA LEU A 271 20.40 36.82 20.05
C LEU A 271 20.54 37.38 18.63
N PRO A 272 20.22 36.59 17.58
CA PRO A 272 20.29 37.10 16.22
C PRO A 272 19.32 38.27 16.04
N GLU A 273 19.78 39.29 15.31
CA GLU A 273 18.91 40.41 14.93
C GLU A 273 17.78 39.95 14.01
N ARG A 274 16.71 40.74 13.95
CA ARG A 274 15.56 40.43 13.08
C ARG A 274 15.89 40.76 11.64
N ASP A 275 15.68 39.80 10.76
CA ASP A 275 15.76 39.98 9.31
C ASP A 275 14.56 40.76 8.79
N TRP A 276 14.68 42.09 8.75
CA TRP A 276 13.66 42.95 8.17
C TRP A 276 13.73 42.92 6.64
N LEU A 277 12.59 42.71 5.99
CA LEU A 277 12.48 42.66 4.52
C LEU A 277 12.12 44.01 3.91
N PHE A 278 11.38 44.85 4.65
CA PHE A 278 10.95 46.16 4.19
C PHE A 278 10.61 47.05 5.40
N GLY A 279 11.38 48.12 5.58
CA GLY A 279 11.32 48.99 6.75
C GLY A 279 11.38 48.21 8.07
N ARG A 280 10.48 48.52 9.01
CA ARG A 280 10.23 47.74 10.24
C ARG A 280 8.84 47.07 10.24
N HIS A 281 8.33 46.75 9.05
CA HIS A 281 6.98 46.21 8.87
C HIS A 281 7.01 44.71 8.55
N TYR A 282 7.91 44.26 7.67
CA TYR A 282 8.00 42.86 7.25
C TYR A 282 9.23 42.16 7.83
N ILE A 283 9.04 41.04 8.53
CA ILE A 283 10.13 40.18 9.05
C ILE A 283 10.14 38.85 8.30
N ARG A 284 11.32 38.39 7.89
CA ARG A 284 11.51 37.11 7.22
C ARG A 284 10.97 35.96 8.07
N ARG A 285 10.15 35.08 7.47
CA ARG A 285 9.47 33.92 8.11
C ARG A 285 8.37 34.27 9.13
N TYR A 286 7.88 35.51 9.16
CA TYR A 286 6.72 35.90 9.97
C TYR A 286 5.51 36.21 9.08
N ALA A 287 4.31 35.85 9.54
CA ALA A 287 3.07 36.30 8.93
C ALA A 287 2.74 37.72 9.40
N THR A 288 2.47 38.63 8.45
CA THR A 288 2.17 40.05 8.73
C THR A 288 0.82 40.41 8.11
N ALA A 289 0.02 41.23 8.80
CA ALA A 289 -1.28 41.67 8.32
C ALA A 289 -1.46 43.19 8.52
N SER A 290 -1.93 43.87 7.47
CA SER A 290 -2.32 45.28 7.52
C SER A 290 -3.84 45.39 7.66
N VAL A 291 -4.31 46.07 8.71
CA VAL A 291 -5.72 46.20 9.05
C VAL A 291 -6.15 47.66 9.03
N GLY A 292 -7.37 47.92 8.55
CA GLY A 292 -7.92 49.27 8.40
C GLY A 292 -9.27 49.25 7.70
N PRO A 293 -10.02 50.35 7.67
CA PRO A 293 -11.37 50.42 7.12
C PRO A 293 -11.42 50.11 5.61
N GLY A 294 -12.61 49.77 5.11
CA GLY A 294 -12.87 49.63 3.67
C GLY A 294 -12.56 50.93 2.93
N GLY A 295 -11.90 50.85 1.77
CA GLY A 295 -11.46 52.03 1.01
C GLY A 295 -10.22 52.75 1.55
N GLY A 296 -9.65 52.34 2.69
CA GLY A 296 -8.47 52.98 3.29
C GLY A 296 -7.12 52.71 2.61
N GLY A 297 -7.10 52.34 1.33
CA GLY A 297 -5.85 52.22 0.56
C GLY A 297 -4.94 51.02 0.85
N LYS A 298 -5.32 50.09 1.75
CA LYS A 298 -4.49 48.92 2.13
C LYS A 298 -3.91 48.14 0.95
N THR A 299 -4.74 47.83 -0.05
CA THR A 299 -4.32 47.10 -1.24
C THR A 299 -3.33 47.90 -2.08
N ALA A 300 -3.57 49.20 -2.27
CA ALA A 300 -2.66 50.08 -3.00
C ALA A 300 -1.30 50.21 -2.27
N HIS A 301 -1.34 50.24 -0.93
CA HIS A 301 -0.15 50.28 -0.08
C HIS A 301 0.67 49.00 -0.21
N SER A 302 0.05 47.82 -0.04
CA SER A 302 0.75 46.53 -0.16
C SER A 302 1.36 46.30 -1.54
N ILE A 303 0.70 46.78 -2.61
CA ILE A 303 1.24 46.72 -3.98
C ILE A 303 2.49 47.59 -4.10
N SER A 304 2.45 48.80 -3.54
CA SER A 304 3.55 49.76 -3.59
C SER A 304 4.77 49.27 -2.78
N GLU A 305 4.55 48.70 -1.59
CA GLU A 305 5.59 48.04 -0.78
C GLU A 305 6.21 46.85 -1.53
N SER A 306 5.38 46.02 -2.17
CA SER A 306 5.84 44.89 -2.97
C SER A 306 6.69 45.34 -4.16
N LEU A 307 6.26 46.37 -4.88
CA LEU A 307 7.01 46.91 -6.01
C LEU A 307 8.34 47.54 -5.56
N ALA A 308 8.37 48.19 -4.39
CA ALA A 308 9.59 48.73 -3.82
C ALA A 308 10.60 47.62 -3.46
N MET A 309 10.14 46.51 -2.85
CA MET A 309 10.98 45.33 -2.58
C MET A 309 11.51 44.68 -3.86
N VAL A 310 10.67 44.51 -4.88
CA VAL A 310 11.07 43.86 -6.15
C VAL A 310 12.04 44.72 -6.96
N THR A 311 11.83 46.04 -6.97
CA THR A 311 12.64 46.95 -7.79
C THR A 311 13.86 47.51 -7.06
N GLY A 312 13.95 47.34 -5.73
CA GLY A 312 14.97 47.97 -4.90
C GLY A 312 14.87 49.50 -4.85
N ARG A 313 13.72 50.08 -5.25
CA ARG A 313 13.52 51.53 -5.31
C ARG A 313 12.75 52.03 -4.09
N PRO A 314 13.12 53.18 -3.52
CA PRO A 314 12.40 53.78 -2.39
C PRO A 314 11.12 54.50 -2.85
N LEU A 315 10.07 53.73 -3.20
CA LEU A 315 8.83 54.28 -3.75
C LEU A 315 7.91 54.93 -2.70
N LEU A 316 8.02 54.51 -1.45
CA LEU A 316 7.19 54.99 -0.34
C LEU A 316 8.00 55.67 0.77
N ASP A 317 9.25 55.24 0.97
CA ASP A 317 10.16 55.75 1.99
C ASP A 317 11.61 55.66 1.48
N PRO A 318 12.44 56.72 1.59
CA PRO A 318 13.88 56.66 1.33
C PRO A 318 14.63 55.54 2.04
N GLN A 319 14.13 55.03 3.17
CA GLN A 319 14.73 53.91 3.93
C GLN A 319 14.06 52.54 3.65
N GLY A 320 13.00 52.49 2.84
CA GLY A 320 12.12 51.32 2.73
C GLY A 320 12.72 50.11 2.01
N ALA A 321 13.60 50.33 1.03
CA ALA A 321 14.26 49.28 0.26
C ALA A 321 15.74 49.16 0.64
N GLN A 322 16.03 48.73 1.86
CA GLN A 322 17.39 48.35 2.26
C GLN A 322 17.43 46.83 2.31
N ALA A 323 17.84 46.20 1.20
CA ALA A 323 18.29 44.83 1.22
C ALA A 323 19.73 44.83 1.73
N THR A 324 19.94 44.42 2.98
CA THR A 324 21.23 43.92 3.46
C THR A 324 21.17 42.40 3.52
#